data_AF-A0A367P5U8-F1
#
_entry.id   AF-A0A367P5U8-F1
#
_cell.length_a   1.000
_cell.length_b   1.000
_cell.length_c   1.000
_cell.angle_alpha   90.00
_cell.angle_beta   90.00
_cell.angle_gamma   90.00
#
_symmetry.space_group_name_H-M   'P 1'
#
loop_
_entity.id
_entity.type
_entity.pdbx_description
1 polymer ?
#
loop_
_entity_poly.entity_id
_entity_poly.type
_entity_poly.pdbx_seq_one_letter_code
_entity_poly.pdbx_strand_id
1 'polypeptide(L)'
;GLGPLRTRLQVSASRGLARFVGRARELEQLREARARAQAGHGQIVGVVGEPGVGKSRLCLEFKQLAPRHCLVLETFSVSHGKAYPYLPLIELLRNYCEITAQDDERRRREKLTGKILTLDRALEDTLPYLFHLLGAAEPNS
;
A
#
# COMPACT_ATOMS: atom_id res chain seq x y z
N GLY A 1 -14.08 5.56 16.56
CA GLY A 1 -12.67 5.41 16.14
C GLY A 1 -12.34 6.52 15.17
N LEU A 2 -11.10 7.01 15.17
CA LEU A 2 -10.62 8.04 14.24
C LEU A 2 -11.12 7.70 12.83
N GLY A 3 -11.90 8.59 12.22
CA GLY A 3 -12.35 8.43 10.84
C GLY A 3 -11.15 8.23 9.90
N PRO A 4 -11.38 7.83 8.63
CA PRO A 4 -10.29 7.55 7.70
C PRO A 4 -9.29 8.71 7.73
N LEU A 5 -8.04 8.41 8.09
CA LEU A 5 -6.98 9.42 8.20
C LEU A 5 -6.86 10.12 6.84
N ARG A 6 -7.41 11.34 6.75
CA ARG A 6 -7.32 12.14 5.55
C ARG A 6 -6.01 12.89 5.57
N THR A 7 -5.12 12.57 4.64
CA THR A 7 -3.88 13.32 4.49
C THR A 7 -4.17 14.73 4.01
N ARG A 8 -3.26 15.68 4.29
CA ARG A 8 -3.38 17.06 3.78
C ARG A 8 -3.56 17.08 2.26
N LEU A 9 -2.87 16.19 1.54
CA LEU A 9 -3.00 16.07 0.08
C LEU A 9 -4.41 15.63 -0.33
N GLN A 10 -5.02 14.66 0.37
CA GLN A 10 -6.39 14.23 0.07
C GLN A 10 -7.41 15.35 0.32
N VAL A 11 -7.23 16.14 1.37
CA VAL A 11 -8.07 17.32 1.66
C VAL A 11 -7.91 18.38 0.58
N SER A 12 -6.68 18.64 0.12
CA SER A 12 -6.44 19.54 -1.01
C SER A 12 -7.04 18.99 -2.31
N ALA A 13 -6.95 17.67 -2.54
CA ALA A 13 -7.48 17.03 -3.73
C ALA A 13 -8.99 17.20 -3.87
N SER A 14 -9.75 17.12 -2.78
CA SER A 14 -11.19 17.34 -2.80
C SER A 14 -11.60 18.78 -3.13
N ARG A 15 -10.67 19.75 -3.00
CA ARG A 15 -10.90 21.17 -3.33
C ARG A 15 -10.41 21.55 -4.73
N GLY A 16 -9.86 20.60 -5.49
CA GLY A 16 -9.16 20.86 -6.73
C GLY A 16 -7.70 21.19 -6.49
N LEU A 17 -6.82 20.53 -7.25
CA LEU A 17 -5.38 20.77 -7.16
C LEU A 17 -4.92 21.71 -8.28
N ALA A 18 -3.92 22.54 -7.99
CA ALA A 18 -3.22 23.30 -9.02
C ALA A 18 -2.59 22.36 -10.07
N ARG A 19 -2.35 22.89 -11.27
CA ARG A 19 -1.73 22.16 -12.38
C ARG A 19 -0.39 21.58 -11.96
N PHE A 20 -0.14 20.33 -12.33
CA PHE A 20 1.14 19.68 -12.13
C PHE A 20 2.15 20.13 -13.19
N VAL A 21 3.31 20.66 -12.76
CA VAL A 21 4.34 21.25 -13.64
C VAL A 21 5.75 20.88 -13.19
N GLY A 22 6.72 20.90 -14.12
CA GLY A 22 8.15 20.81 -13.80
C GLY A 22 8.70 19.46 -13.35
N ARG A 23 7.90 18.38 -13.41
CA ARG A 23 8.25 17.04 -12.89
C ARG A 23 8.16 15.92 -13.93
N ALA A 24 8.28 16.27 -15.21
CA ALA A 24 8.13 15.32 -16.31
C ALA A 24 9.20 14.21 -16.24
N ARG A 25 10.43 14.56 -15.88
CA ARG A 25 11.54 13.61 -15.77
C ARG A 25 11.32 12.59 -14.66
N GLU A 26 10.93 13.02 -13.47
CA GLU A 26 10.69 12.14 -12.34
C GLU A 26 9.48 11.23 -12.58
N LEU A 27 8.45 11.76 -13.26
CA LEU A 27 7.31 10.97 -13.66
C LEU A 27 7.70 9.90 -14.68
N GLU A 28 8.58 10.22 -15.63
CA GLU A 28 9.09 9.23 -16.60
C GLU A 28 9.91 8.13 -15.92
N GLN A 29 10.76 8.47 -14.94
CA GLN A 29 11.49 7.47 -14.14
C GLN A 29 10.55 6.48 -13.44
N LEU A 30 9.42 6.96 -12.92
CA LEU A 30 8.39 6.09 -12.33
C LEU A 30 7.70 5.22 -13.38
N ARG A 31 7.46 5.73 -14.59
CA ARG A 31 6.88 4.98 -15.72
C ARG A 31 7.83 3.87 -16.19
N GLU A 32 9.11 4.16 -16.34
CA GLU A 32 10.13 3.17 -16.69
C GLU A 32 10.25 2.08 -15.63
N ALA A 33 10.26 2.44 -14.35
CA ALA A 33 10.27 1.46 -13.26
C ALA A 33 9.04 0.54 -13.33
N ARG A 34 7.86 1.10 -13.60
CA ARG A 34 6.66 0.31 -13.79
C ARG A 34 6.75 -0.63 -14.99
N ALA A 35 7.29 -0.17 -16.13
CA ALA A 35 7.47 -1.00 -17.31
C ALA A 35 8.38 -2.21 -17.02
N ARG A 36 9.48 -1.99 -16.28
CA ARG A 36 10.35 -3.10 -15.81
C ARG A 36 9.63 -4.07 -14.88
N ALA A 37 8.85 -3.55 -13.93
CA ALA A 37 8.04 -4.38 -13.03
C ALA A 37 7.01 -5.23 -13.79
N GLN A 38 6.37 -4.68 -14.83
CA GLN A 38 5.45 -5.41 -15.71
C GLN A 38 6.17 -6.48 -16.55
N ALA A 39 7.44 -6.28 -16.88
CA ALA A 39 8.29 -7.27 -17.53
C ALA A 39 8.87 -8.33 -16.56
N GLY A 40 8.32 -8.45 -15.34
CA GLY A 40 8.75 -9.45 -14.34
C GLY A 40 9.92 -9.02 -13.46
N HIS A 41 10.45 -7.80 -13.62
CA HIS A 41 11.57 -7.30 -12.84
C HIS A 41 11.07 -6.34 -11.77
N GLY A 42 10.66 -6.85 -10.61
CA GLY A 42 10.15 -6.05 -9.49
C GLY A 42 11.04 -4.84 -9.17
N GLN A 43 10.43 -3.69 -8.87
CA GLN A 43 11.15 -2.43 -8.64
C GLN A 43 10.78 -1.80 -7.30
N ILE A 44 11.76 -1.17 -6.66
CA ILE A 44 11.57 -0.31 -5.49
C ILE A 44 12.06 1.09 -5.88
N VAL A 45 11.24 2.11 -5.63
CA VAL A 45 11.59 3.51 -5.93
C VAL A 45 11.42 4.36 -4.67
N GLY A 46 12.48 5.06 -4.28
CA GLY A 46 12.46 6.04 -3.20
C GLY A 46 12.33 7.46 -3.75
N VAL A 47 11.31 8.21 -3.30
CA VAL A 47 11.14 9.64 -3.64
C VAL A 47 11.65 10.48 -2.48
N VAL A 48 12.82 11.11 -2.66
CA VAL A 48 13.51 11.91 -1.64
C VAL A 48 13.55 13.38 -2.07
N GLY A 49 13.43 14.29 -1.12
CA GLY A 49 13.47 15.72 -1.38
C GLY A 49 12.92 16.53 -0.21
N GLU A 50 13.04 17.84 -0.30
CA GLU A 50 12.65 18.77 0.77
C GLU A 50 11.15 18.69 1.14
N PRO A 51 10.78 18.97 2.40
CA PRO A 51 9.39 19.13 2.79
C PRO A 51 8.66 20.12 1.87
N GLY A 52 7.43 19.81 1.46
CA GLY A 52 6.64 20.71 0.62
C GLY A 52 6.97 20.69 -0.89
N VAL A 53 8.06 20.07 -1.33
CA VAL A 53 8.49 20.07 -2.75
C VAL A 53 7.56 19.29 -3.73
N GLY A 54 6.49 18.69 -3.22
CA GLY A 54 5.50 17.99 -4.03
C GLY A 54 5.69 16.47 -4.17
N LYS A 55 6.46 15.80 -3.30
CA LYS A 55 6.68 14.34 -3.34
C LYS A 55 5.37 13.54 -3.38
N SER A 56 4.45 13.82 -2.45
CA SER A 56 3.15 13.15 -2.41
C SER A 56 2.29 13.48 -3.65
N ARG A 57 2.45 14.68 -4.23
CA ARG A 57 1.79 15.04 -5.48
C ARG A 57 2.33 14.23 -6.65
N LEU A 58 3.65 14.04 -6.75
CA LEU A 58 4.26 13.19 -7.77
C LEU A 58 3.72 11.75 -7.70
N CYS A 59 3.64 11.17 -6.49
CA CYS A 59 3.07 9.83 -6.31
C CYS A 59 1.58 9.78 -6.71
N LEU A 60 0.79 10.81 -6.42
CA LEU A 60 -0.60 10.90 -6.83
C LEU A 60 -0.75 10.93 -8.36
N GLU A 61 0.03 11.77 -9.04
CA GLU A 61 0.03 11.86 -10.50
C GLU A 61 0.43 10.53 -11.14
N PHE A 62 1.47 9.88 -10.61
CA PHE A 62 1.87 8.54 -11.07
C PHE A 62 0.76 7.50 -10.90
N LYS A 63 0.05 7.51 -9.77
CA LYS A 63 -1.11 6.61 -9.53
C LYS A 63 -2.24 6.85 -10.53
N GLN A 64 -2.51 8.11 -10.89
CA GLN A 64 -3.56 8.44 -11.87
C GLN A 64 -3.23 7.94 -13.29
N LEU A 65 -1.96 7.68 -13.58
CA LEU A 65 -1.50 7.09 -14.84
C LEU A 65 -1.48 5.55 -14.82
N ALA A 66 -1.77 4.93 -13.68
CA ALA A 66 -1.90 3.48 -13.60
C ALA A 66 -3.15 3.02 -14.40
N PRO A 67 -3.09 1.89 -15.14
CA PRO A 67 -4.24 1.36 -15.85
C PRO A 67 -5.28 0.91 -14.85
N ARG A 68 -6.54 0.87 -15.28
CA ARG A 68 -7.67 0.48 -14.42
C ARG A 68 -7.54 -0.91 -13.82
N HIS A 69 -6.79 -1.82 -14.45
CA HIS A 69 -6.57 -3.18 -13.95
C HIS A 69 -5.37 -3.31 -12.98
N CYS A 70 -4.62 -2.23 -12.76
CA CYS A 70 -3.53 -2.24 -11.80
C CYS A 70 -4.08 -2.07 -10.38
N LEU A 71 -3.78 -3.04 -9.51
CA LEU A 71 -4.07 -2.90 -8.09
C LEU A 71 -3.14 -1.86 -7.47
N VAL A 72 -3.73 -0.77 -6.97
CA VAL A 72 -3.01 0.27 -6.25
C VAL A 72 -3.30 0.15 -4.76
N LEU A 73 -2.27 -0.15 -3.97
CA LEU A 73 -2.34 -0.16 -2.51
C LEU A 73 -1.63 1.08 -1.95
N GLU A 74 -2.19 1.65 -0.88
CA GLU A 74 -1.60 2.79 -0.19
C GLU A 74 -1.72 2.60 1.33
N THR A 75 -0.68 3.00 2.05
CA THR A 75 -0.64 3.06 3.51
C THR A 75 0.22 4.25 3.94
N PHE A 76 0.14 4.64 5.21
CA PHE A 76 0.87 5.77 5.77
C PHE A 76 1.54 5.36 7.08
N SER A 77 2.78 5.81 7.27
CA SER A 77 3.42 5.74 8.58
C SER A 77 3.08 6.99 9.39
N VAL A 78 2.62 6.81 10.62
CA VAL A 78 2.32 7.92 11.53
C VAL A 78 3.57 8.26 12.35
N SER A 79 4.06 9.49 12.22
CA SER A 79 5.32 9.95 12.84
C SER A 79 5.36 9.87 14.38
N HIS A 80 4.19 9.81 15.03
CA HIS A 80 4.07 9.72 16.49
C HIS A 80 3.78 8.29 16.99
N GLY A 81 3.62 7.32 16.09
CA GLY A 81 3.35 5.92 16.42
C GLY A 81 4.62 5.12 16.66
N LYS A 82 5.39 5.44 17.70
CA LYS A 82 6.58 4.63 18.11
C LYS A 82 6.21 3.19 18.52
N ALA A 83 4.93 2.84 18.62
CA ALA A 83 4.47 1.57 19.18
C ALA A 83 4.30 0.43 18.16
N TYR A 84 4.28 0.68 16.83
CA TYR A 84 3.95 -0.37 15.85
C TYR A 84 4.74 -0.25 14.53
N PRO A 85 5.99 -0.75 14.45
CA PRO A 85 6.85 -0.63 13.26
C PRO A 85 6.25 -1.25 12.00
N TYR A 86 5.37 -2.25 12.15
CA TYR A 86 4.72 -2.94 11.04
C TYR A 86 3.29 -2.49 10.75
N LEU A 87 2.77 -1.45 11.43
CA LEU A 87 1.39 -1.00 11.21
C LEU A 87 1.09 -0.67 9.75
N PRO A 88 1.96 0.04 8.99
CA PRO A 88 1.69 0.29 7.58
C PRO A 88 1.59 -1.00 6.76
N LEU A 89 2.44 -1.99 7.05
CA LEU A 89 2.42 -3.29 6.39
C LEU A 89 1.14 -4.07 6.73
N ILE A 90 0.71 -4.05 8.00
CA ILE A 90 -0.53 -4.67 8.47
C ILE A 90 -1.74 -4.06 7.75
N GLU A 91 -1.81 -2.73 7.65
CA GLU A 91 -2.89 -2.05 6.93
C GLU A 91 -2.89 -2.38 5.45
N LEU A 92 -1.71 -2.43 4.81
CA LEU A 92 -1.57 -2.79 3.41
C LEU A 92 -2.04 -4.23 3.14
N LEU A 93 -1.66 -5.18 4.00
CA LEU A 93 -2.10 -6.58 3.90
C LEU A 93 -3.60 -6.73 4.13
N ARG A 94 -4.17 -6.00 5.11
CA ARG A 94 -5.62 -5.99 5.34
C ARG A 94 -6.37 -5.46 4.13
N ASN A 95 -5.90 -4.38 3.52
CA ASN A 95 -6.50 -3.82 2.31
C ASN A 95 -6.37 -4.76 1.12
N TYR A 96 -5.19 -5.37 0.91
CA TYR A 96 -4.96 -6.35 -0.15
C TYR A 96 -5.88 -7.58 -0.02
N CYS A 97 -6.07 -8.06 1.21
CA CYS A 97 -6.88 -9.24 1.50
C CYS A 97 -8.35 -8.92 1.75
N GLU A 98 -8.77 -7.66 1.65
CA GLU A 98 -10.13 -7.20 1.93
C GLU A 98 -10.62 -7.61 3.33
N ILE A 99 -9.72 -7.57 4.32
CA ILE A 99 -10.01 -7.85 5.73
C ILE A 99 -10.60 -6.61 6.39
N THR A 100 -11.75 -6.79 7.01
CA THR A 100 -12.53 -5.75 7.68
C THR A 100 -12.66 -6.05 9.17
N ALA A 101 -13.08 -5.05 9.95
CA ALA A 101 -13.33 -5.20 11.38
C ALA A 101 -14.46 -6.20 11.71
N GLN A 102 -15.34 -6.51 10.74
CA GLN A 102 -16.45 -7.45 10.89
C GLN A 102 -16.06 -8.90 10.62
N ASP A 103 -14.85 -9.14 10.09
CA ASP A 103 -14.38 -10.49 9.87
C ASP A 103 -13.90 -11.11 11.19
N ASP A 104 -14.43 -12.28 11.51
CA ASP A 104 -13.92 -13.15 12.57
C ASP A 104 -12.56 -13.76 12.18
N GLU A 105 -11.91 -14.45 13.12
CA GLU A 105 -10.58 -15.02 12.88
C GLU A 105 -10.57 -16.00 11.70
N ARG A 106 -11.57 -16.88 11.62
CA ARG A 106 -11.69 -17.87 10.54
C ARG A 106 -11.76 -17.18 9.18
N ARG A 107 -12.62 -16.18 9.02
CA ARG A 107 -12.80 -15.46 7.77
C ARG A 107 -11.56 -14.64 7.39
N ARG A 108 -10.83 -14.10 8.36
CA ARG A 108 -9.54 -13.44 8.11
C ARG A 108 -8.52 -14.42 7.54
N ARG A 109 -8.42 -15.62 8.11
CA ARG A 109 -7.51 -16.67 7.62
C ARG A 109 -7.88 -17.12 6.22
N GLU A 110 -9.15 -17.43 5.97
CA GLU A 110 -9.64 -17.85 4.66
C GLU A 110 -9.32 -16.81 3.57
N LYS A 111 -9.58 -15.52 3.85
CA LYS A 111 -9.26 -14.40 2.94
C LYS A 111 -7.76 -14.29 2.68
N LEU A 112 -6.94 -14.33 3.73
CA LEU A 112 -5.48 -14.22 3.62
C LEU A 112 -4.90 -15.39 2.82
N THR A 113 -5.22 -16.63 3.20
CA THR A 113 -4.79 -17.84 2.48
C THR A 113 -5.20 -17.79 1.03
N GLY A 114 -6.47 -17.50 0.74
CA GLY A 114 -6.98 -17.43 -0.63
C GLY A 114 -6.23 -16.41 -1.48
N LYS A 115 -6.03 -15.19 -0.97
CA LYS A 115 -5.37 -14.10 -1.71
C LYS A 115 -3.86 -14.34 -1.90
N ILE A 116 -3.18 -14.91 -0.91
CA ILE A 116 -1.74 -15.19 -0.98
C ILE A 116 -1.46 -16.38 -1.92
N LEU A 117 -2.20 -17.49 -1.80
CA LEU A 117 -1.99 -18.65 -2.67
C LEU A 117 -2.45 -18.42 -4.12
N THR A 118 -3.40 -17.50 -4.34
CA THR A 118 -3.74 -17.04 -5.69
C THR A 118 -2.63 -16.18 -6.30
N LEU A 119 -1.88 -15.46 -5.47
CA LEU A 119 -0.75 -14.66 -5.93
C LEU A 119 0.42 -15.56 -6.35
N ASP A 120 0.83 -16.48 -5.46
CA ASP A 120 1.84 -17.49 -5.74
C ASP A 120 1.71 -18.64 -4.72
N ARG A 121 1.67 -19.89 -5.21
CA ARG A 121 1.60 -21.08 -4.35
C ARG A 121 2.90 -21.29 -3.56
N ALA A 122 4.03 -20.79 -4.03
CA ALA A 122 5.30 -20.86 -3.29
C ALA A 122 5.28 -20.07 -1.99
N LEU A 123 4.28 -19.22 -1.76
CA LEU A 123 4.14 -18.42 -0.54
C LEU A 123 3.41 -19.16 0.59
N GLU A 124 3.03 -20.43 0.42
CA GLU A 124 2.31 -21.21 1.44
C GLU A 124 3.05 -21.23 2.79
N ASP A 125 4.36 -21.43 2.76
CA ASP A 125 5.21 -21.44 3.97
C ASP A 125 5.27 -20.08 4.68
N THR A 126 4.82 -18.99 4.04
CA THR A 126 4.79 -17.65 4.65
C THR A 126 3.52 -17.40 5.48
N LEU A 127 2.45 -18.18 5.27
CA LEU A 127 1.14 -17.96 5.87
C LEU A 127 1.16 -17.90 7.41
N PRO A 128 1.88 -18.79 8.14
CA PRO A 128 1.93 -18.73 9.60
C PRO A 128 2.45 -17.37 10.12
N TYR A 129 3.46 -16.80 9.46
CA TYR A 129 4.03 -15.51 9.84
C TYR A 129 3.06 -14.35 9.56
N LEU A 130 2.30 -14.43 8.46
CA LEU A 130 1.29 -13.44 8.12
C LEU A 130 0.09 -13.51 9.09
N PHE A 131 -0.33 -14.71 9.51
CA PHE A 131 -1.35 -14.85 10.55
C PHE A 131 -0.89 -14.23 11.87
N HIS A 132 0.34 -14.51 12.29
CA HIS A 132 0.92 -13.91 13.49
C HIS A 132 0.97 -12.37 13.38
N LEU A 133 1.45 -11.84 12.25
CA LEU A 133 1.55 -10.40 12.01
C LEU A 133 0.18 -9.70 12.06
N LEU A 134 -0.88 -10.36 11.60
CA LEU A 134 -2.23 -9.81 11.56
C LEU A 134 -3.04 -10.04 12.85
N GLY A 135 -2.45 -10.71 13.86
CA GLY A 135 -3.14 -11.09 15.10
C GLY A 135 -4.23 -12.13 14.87
N ALA A 136 -4.01 -13.05 13.92
CA ALA A 136 -4.87 -14.18 13.58
C ALA A 136 -4.16 -15.53 13.81
N ALA A 137 -3.12 -15.55 14.65
CA ALA A 137 -2.41 -16.78 15.06
C ALA A 137 -3.30 -17.67 15.93
N GLU A 138 -3.04 -18.98 15.94
CA GLU A 138 -3.79 -19.88 16.82
C GLU A 138 -3.53 -19.52 18.28
N PRO A 139 -4.54 -19.63 19.16
CA PRO A 139 -4.37 -19.36 20.58
C PRO A 139 -3.31 -20.22 21.30
N ASN A 140 -2.67 -21.19 20.65
CA ASN A 140 -1.58 -21.98 21.21
C ASN A 140 -0.58 -22.39 20.12
N SER A 141 0.57 -21.73 20.12
CA SER A 141 1.84 -22.27 19.62
C SER A 141 2.92 -21.93 20.64
#